data_AF-A0A522TQX4-F1
#
_entry.id   AF-A0A522TQX4-F1
#
_cell.length_a   1.000
_cell.length_b   1.000
_cell.length_c   1.000
_cell.angle_alpha   90.00
_cell.angle_beta   90.00
_cell.angle_gamma   90.00
#
_symmetry.space_group_name_H-M   'P 1'
#
loop_
_entity.id
_entity.type
_entity.pdbx_description
1 polymer ?
#
loop_
_entity_poly.entity_id
_entity_poly.type
_entity_poly.pdbx_seq_one_letter_code
_entity_poly.pdbx_strand_id
1 'polypeptide(L)'
;MALADLLQNAVRHAGGHTDVARIQAAIQTQVQVGALIQEAPHYRSTQDMKAGPMTREGWAVEVVRLRGIPRESALQLVDRAIAQGRLLMESPRYATRKAFEAESRILAIELTGRSTWQTALPATTAEAGLDTRLTPGQREAVMLMTSDTDQVSGIQGLAGTGKSFALQNAQTILQQQGHTLVALAPYGGMVRNLRKGGVPANTVASVLAARDKCGFTDCLSPQTVVVIDEAGVVPVRQMDKLLALIQPTGAKVVLLGDTAQTKAIEAGRAFALLQEHGMKTVLMGDIQRQRPERLRQAVQLAASGQASRSLPLLGRVLTIPDQFSIDEHGHKTRDSSTRYEAIARAYAALPVEQQASTIVVTGTNASRQAINARIHALRGLESKGQRCQLLTRHDTTRAERSVARYYTVGDIVVPERDYQCGLKRGELYRVAGIPRHDRITVEAISQEATSQAAIEIIPRTMSKLSVYHLNESELSVGDQVHLTRNNAQHDLVNGQLAKVVGIKSDTLTIETGDRQITLPTDRPLHLDYAYTTTAHSAQGLTCDRVLYNAESFSRTTAQDTYYVSISRERHEVLVFTDDADKLPERVNRLGYKGLAHDLVQAHTAHPILQRDDQQTGLKQETASPFEIG
;
A
#
# COMPACT_ATOMS: atom_id res chain seq x y z
N MET A 1 4.70 2.94 -17.02
CA MET A 1 5.39 1.62 -17.08
C MET A 1 6.40 1.67 -18.20
N ALA A 2 7.62 1.16 -18.02
CA ALA A 2 8.63 1.12 -19.09
C ALA A 2 8.21 0.14 -20.21
N LEU A 3 8.67 0.37 -21.44
CA LEU A 3 8.37 -0.49 -22.58
C LEU A 3 8.75 -1.96 -22.32
N ALA A 4 9.92 -2.21 -21.74
CA ALA A 4 10.40 -3.58 -21.45
C ALA A 4 9.43 -4.33 -20.52
N ASP A 5 9.00 -3.70 -19.42
CA ASP A 5 8.02 -4.28 -18.49
C ASP A 5 6.67 -4.50 -19.17
N LEU A 6 6.23 -3.55 -20.01
CA LEU A 6 4.96 -3.65 -20.73
C LEU A 6 4.98 -4.82 -21.72
N LEU A 7 6.08 -4.99 -22.46
CA LEU A 7 6.29 -6.11 -23.39
C LEU A 7 6.37 -7.43 -22.64
N GLN A 8 7.16 -7.51 -21.55
CA GLN A 8 7.28 -8.72 -20.75
C GLN A 8 5.91 -9.15 -20.20
N ASN A 9 5.15 -8.21 -19.64
CA ASN A 9 3.79 -8.48 -19.17
C ASN A 9 2.87 -8.89 -20.32
N ALA A 10 2.88 -8.17 -21.44
CA ALA A 10 2.04 -8.49 -22.60
C ALA A 10 2.37 -9.86 -23.19
N VAL A 11 3.64 -10.26 -23.27
CA VAL A 11 4.06 -11.61 -23.72
C VAL A 11 3.60 -12.68 -22.73
N ARG A 12 3.81 -12.46 -21.43
CA ARG A 12 3.29 -13.34 -20.37
C ARG A 12 1.77 -13.50 -20.48
N HIS A 13 1.07 -12.41 -20.76
CA HIS A 13 -0.37 -12.41 -21.01
C HIS A 13 -0.78 -12.90 -22.42
N ALA A 14 0.12 -12.97 -23.39
CA ALA A 14 -0.17 -13.55 -24.70
C ALA A 14 -0.11 -15.09 -24.63
N GLY A 15 0.64 -15.65 -23.68
CA GLY A 15 0.73 -17.11 -23.49
C GLY A 15 1.26 -17.85 -24.73
N GLY A 16 2.16 -17.21 -25.48
CA GLY A 16 2.72 -17.78 -26.71
C GLY A 16 1.86 -17.59 -27.98
N HIS A 17 0.68 -16.98 -27.88
CA HIS A 17 -0.21 -16.76 -29.05
C HIS A 17 0.12 -15.51 -29.88
N THR A 18 1.18 -14.78 -29.57
CA THR A 18 1.55 -13.53 -30.22
C THR A 18 3.06 -13.26 -30.06
N ASP A 19 3.67 -12.64 -31.06
CA ASP A 19 5.07 -12.21 -31.06
C ASP A 19 5.25 -10.77 -30.53
N VAL A 20 6.51 -10.42 -30.21
CA VAL A 20 6.86 -9.09 -29.67
C VAL A 20 6.54 -7.98 -30.67
N ALA A 21 6.72 -8.21 -31.97
CA ALA A 21 6.51 -7.20 -33.01
C ALA A 21 5.03 -6.79 -33.10
N ARG A 22 4.10 -7.74 -33.05
CA ARG A 22 2.66 -7.49 -33.00
C ARG A 22 2.24 -6.75 -31.74
N ILE A 23 2.84 -7.06 -30.58
CA ILE A 23 2.59 -6.32 -29.34
C ILE A 23 3.05 -4.87 -29.47
N GLN A 24 4.26 -4.64 -30.01
CA GLN A 24 4.77 -3.29 -30.25
C GLN A 24 3.88 -2.51 -31.22
N ALA A 25 3.46 -3.12 -32.33
CA ALA A 25 2.52 -2.52 -33.27
C ALA A 25 1.19 -2.16 -32.58
N ALA A 26 0.65 -3.05 -31.76
CA ALA A 26 -0.57 -2.78 -31.00
C ALA A 26 -0.38 -1.62 -30.00
N ILE A 27 0.76 -1.54 -29.30
CA ILE A 27 1.08 -0.41 -28.42
C ILE A 27 1.11 0.90 -29.20
N GLN A 28 1.77 0.94 -30.36
CA GLN A 28 1.82 2.12 -31.23
C GLN A 28 0.42 2.52 -31.71
N THR A 29 -0.40 1.57 -32.15
CA THR A 29 -1.80 1.84 -32.51
C THR A 29 -2.56 2.45 -31.34
N GLN A 30 -2.38 1.93 -30.12
CA GLN A 30 -3.02 2.48 -28.92
C GLN A 30 -2.53 3.89 -28.56
N VAL A 31 -1.27 4.24 -28.87
CA VAL A 31 -0.76 5.61 -28.75
C VAL A 31 -1.39 6.52 -29.81
N GLN A 32 -1.48 6.08 -31.07
CA GLN A 32 -2.06 6.84 -32.18
C GLN A 32 -3.54 7.17 -31.96
N VAL A 33 -4.33 6.22 -31.46
CA VAL A 33 -5.75 6.47 -31.11
C VAL A 33 -5.90 7.20 -29.76
N GLY A 34 -4.79 7.54 -29.11
CA GLY A 34 -4.76 8.28 -27.86
C GLY A 34 -5.12 7.48 -26.60
N ALA A 35 -5.36 6.17 -26.68
CA ALA A 35 -5.67 5.35 -25.50
C ALA A 35 -4.48 5.22 -24.53
N LEU A 36 -3.25 5.24 -25.07
CA LEU A 36 -2.01 5.31 -24.31
C LEU A 36 -1.34 6.68 -24.50
N ILE A 37 -0.77 7.18 -23.41
CA ILE A 37 0.12 8.33 -23.38
C ILE A 37 1.54 7.78 -23.32
N GLN A 38 2.35 8.17 -24.29
CA GLN A 38 3.78 7.86 -24.32
C GLN A 38 4.54 9.06 -23.77
N GLU A 39 5.50 8.78 -22.89
CA GLU A 39 6.45 9.76 -22.41
C GLU A 39 7.27 10.36 -23.56
N ALA A 40 7.57 11.65 -23.47
CA ALA A 40 8.53 12.27 -24.38
C ALA A 40 9.88 11.53 -24.35
N PRO A 41 10.61 11.43 -25.48
CA PRO A 41 11.91 10.79 -25.50
C PRO A 41 12.87 11.44 -24.50
N HIS A 42 13.36 10.63 -23.55
CA HIS A 42 14.42 11.03 -22.64
C HIS A 42 15.73 10.39 -23.07
N TYR A 43 16.82 11.12 -22.90
CA TYR A 43 18.16 10.69 -23.28
C TYR A 43 19.08 10.74 -22.07
N ARG A 44 19.95 9.74 -21.93
CA ARG A 44 20.98 9.65 -20.90
C ARG A 44 22.35 9.86 -21.54
N SER A 45 23.21 10.62 -20.87
CA SER A 45 24.61 10.77 -21.26
C SER A 45 25.37 9.46 -21.05
N THR A 46 26.17 9.07 -22.05
CA THR A 46 27.09 7.93 -21.93
C THR A 46 28.34 8.25 -21.11
N GLN A 47 28.64 9.54 -20.92
CA GLN A 47 29.81 10.00 -20.18
C GLN A 47 29.48 10.27 -18.70
N ASP A 48 28.27 10.72 -18.41
CA ASP A 48 27.75 10.82 -17.04
C ASP A 48 26.47 10.00 -16.88
N MET A 49 26.65 8.75 -16.50
CA MET A 49 25.54 7.85 -16.21
C MET A 49 24.83 8.18 -14.89
N LYS A 50 25.42 9.01 -14.02
CA LYS A 50 24.79 9.45 -12.76
C LYS A 50 23.79 10.57 -12.99
N ALA A 51 23.99 11.39 -14.02
CA ALA A 51 23.00 12.37 -14.45
C ALA A 51 21.67 11.69 -14.80
N GLY A 52 20.57 12.31 -14.36
CA GLY A 52 19.24 11.87 -14.72
C GLY A 52 18.99 11.98 -16.22
N PRO A 53 18.18 11.10 -16.81
CA PRO A 53 17.82 11.22 -18.22
C PRO A 53 16.93 12.46 -18.40
N MET A 54 17.12 13.20 -19.49
CA MET A 54 16.40 14.44 -19.77
C MET A 54 15.83 14.41 -21.19
N THR A 55 14.76 15.18 -21.42
CA THR A 55 14.28 15.45 -22.77
C THR A 55 15.34 16.20 -23.59
N ARG A 56 15.17 16.21 -24.91
CA ARG A 56 15.99 17.03 -25.82
C ARG A 56 16.05 18.48 -25.35
N GLU A 57 14.91 19.03 -24.96
CA GLU A 57 14.78 20.40 -24.44
C GLU A 57 15.49 20.57 -23.09
N GLY A 58 15.38 19.59 -22.19
CA GLY A 58 16.07 19.60 -20.90
C GLY A 58 17.58 19.62 -21.04
N TRP A 59 18.12 18.77 -21.92
CA TRP A 59 19.56 18.81 -22.26
C TRP A 59 19.98 20.14 -22.87
N ALA A 60 19.14 20.76 -23.71
CA ALA A 60 19.47 22.07 -24.25
C ALA A 60 19.49 23.16 -23.17
N VAL A 61 18.56 23.14 -22.21
CA VAL A 61 18.61 24.05 -21.05
C VAL A 61 19.90 23.86 -20.26
N GLU A 62 20.32 22.61 -20.04
CA GLU A 62 21.56 22.30 -19.33
C GLU A 62 22.79 22.79 -20.10
N VAL A 63 22.82 22.59 -21.42
CA VAL A 63 23.90 23.09 -22.30
C VAL A 63 23.94 24.62 -22.29
N VAL A 64 22.79 25.31 -22.33
CA VAL A 64 22.71 26.77 -22.19
C VAL A 64 23.28 27.19 -20.83
N ARG A 65 22.91 26.51 -19.74
CA ARG A 65 23.39 26.80 -18.39
C ARG A 65 24.90 26.64 -18.26
N LEU A 66 25.46 25.58 -18.85
CA LEU A 66 26.88 25.24 -18.73
C LEU A 66 27.78 26.02 -19.69
N ARG A 67 27.30 26.31 -20.90
CA ARG A 67 28.11 26.92 -21.99
C ARG A 67 27.72 28.34 -22.35
N GLY A 68 26.60 28.87 -21.83
CA GLY A 68 26.14 30.23 -22.12
C GLY A 68 25.77 30.48 -23.59
N ILE A 69 25.51 29.43 -24.37
CA ILE A 69 25.18 29.56 -25.80
C ILE A 69 23.68 29.77 -26.03
N PRO A 70 23.25 30.32 -27.18
CA PRO A 70 21.84 30.45 -27.52
C PRO A 70 21.11 29.10 -27.54
N ARG A 71 19.84 29.10 -27.15
CA ARG A 71 19.00 27.88 -27.04
C ARG A 71 18.96 27.07 -28.33
N GLU A 72 18.89 27.74 -29.48
CA GLU A 72 18.86 27.07 -30.79
C GLU A 72 20.17 26.32 -31.07
N SER A 73 21.31 26.94 -30.79
CA SER A 73 22.63 26.31 -30.91
C SER A 73 22.80 25.14 -29.92
N ALA A 74 22.26 25.27 -28.71
CA ALA A 74 22.23 24.19 -27.73
C ALA A 74 21.42 22.98 -28.21
N LEU A 75 20.23 23.22 -28.78
CA LEU A 75 19.39 22.16 -29.36
C LEU A 75 20.11 21.41 -30.51
N GLN A 76 20.79 22.13 -31.41
CA GLN A 76 21.57 21.51 -32.49
C GLN A 76 22.76 20.67 -31.97
N LEU A 77 23.35 21.07 -30.84
CA LEU A 77 24.44 20.32 -30.21
C LEU A 77 23.90 19.04 -29.57
N VAL A 78 22.74 19.12 -28.91
CA VAL A 78 22.02 17.95 -28.38
C VAL A 78 21.65 16.98 -29.51
N ASP A 79 21.14 17.47 -30.63
CA ASP A 79 20.82 16.63 -31.80
C ASP A 79 22.04 15.87 -32.33
N ARG A 80 23.19 16.56 -32.42
CA ARG A 80 24.46 15.93 -32.81
C ARG A 80 24.90 14.88 -31.78
N ALA A 81 24.78 15.17 -30.49
CA ALA A 81 25.13 14.23 -29.43
C ALA A 81 24.23 12.98 -29.44
N ILE A 82 22.94 13.12 -29.76
CA ILE A 82 22.01 12.00 -29.98
C ILE A 82 22.46 11.17 -31.20
N ALA A 83 22.71 11.82 -32.34
CA ALA A 83 23.12 11.16 -33.58
C ALA A 83 24.46 10.40 -33.44
N GLN A 84 25.38 10.93 -32.62
CA GLN A 84 26.68 10.31 -32.33
C GLN A 84 26.63 9.25 -31.22
N GLY A 85 25.47 8.99 -30.62
CA GLY A 85 25.31 8.01 -29.53
C GLY A 85 25.90 8.44 -28.19
N ARG A 86 26.22 9.73 -28.00
CA ARG A 86 26.63 10.29 -26.70
C ARG A 86 25.45 10.51 -25.78
N LEU A 87 24.26 10.70 -26.35
CA LEU A 87 22.98 10.74 -25.67
C LEU A 87 22.13 9.54 -26.13
N LEU A 88 22.01 8.52 -25.26
CA LEU A 88 21.25 7.31 -25.55
C LEU A 88 19.80 7.46 -25.09
N MET A 89 18.86 7.16 -25.98
CA MET A 89 17.44 7.21 -25.65
C MET A 89 17.09 6.13 -24.62
N GLU A 90 16.42 6.54 -23.54
CA GLU A 90 15.86 5.61 -22.58
C GLU A 90 14.60 4.93 -23.12
N SER A 91 14.30 3.75 -22.58
CA SER A 91 13.06 3.05 -22.90
C SER A 91 11.85 3.91 -22.52
N PRO A 92 10.94 4.21 -23.45
CA PRO A 92 9.82 5.10 -23.18
C PRO A 92 8.90 4.51 -22.12
N ARG A 93 8.33 5.38 -21.28
CA ARG A 93 7.28 5.00 -20.34
C ARG A 93 5.90 5.28 -20.92
N TYR A 94 4.92 4.46 -20.54
CA TYR A 94 3.54 4.58 -20.96
C TYR A 94 2.59 4.68 -19.77
N ALA A 95 1.51 5.44 -19.93
CA ALA A 95 0.35 5.46 -19.05
C ALA A 95 -0.94 5.40 -19.86
N THR A 96 -2.03 4.94 -19.25
CA THR A 96 -3.34 4.98 -19.91
C THR A 96 -3.92 6.39 -19.85
N ARG A 97 -4.58 6.85 -20.92
CA ARG A 97 -5.31 8.14 -20.91
C ARG A 97 -6.32 8.22 -19.77
N LYS A 98 -7.00 7.11 -19.48
CA LYS A 98 -7.93 7.02 -18.35
C LYS A 98 -7.30 7.34 -16.99
N ALA A 99 -6.03 6.98 -16.77
CA ALA A 99 -5.32 7.30 -15.54
C ALA A 99 -5.01 8.80 -15.49
N PHE A 100 -4.52 9.36 -16.59
CA PHE A 100 -4.29 10.81 -16.72
C PHE A 100 -5.57 11.61 -16.45
N GLU A 101 -6.68 11.27 -17.09
CA GLU A 101 -7.96 11.97 -16.88
C GLU A 101 -8.46 11.87 -15.43
N ALA A 102 -8.25 10.73 -14.76
CA ALA A 102 -8.60 10.58 -13.35
C ALA A 102 -7.73 11.47 -12.44
N GLU A 103 -6.42 11.54 -12.71
CA GLU A 103 -5.53 12.46 -12.02
C GLU A 103 -5.90 13.92 -12.29
N SER A 104 -6.22 14.29 -13.54
CA SER A 104 -6.60 15.66 -13.91
C SER A 104 -7.89 16.10 -13.23
N ARG A 105 -8.89 15.20 -13.12
CA ARG A 105 -10.13 15.49 -12.39
C ARG A 105 -9.91 15.70 -10.91
N ILE A 106 -9.04 14.90 -10.27
CA ILE A 106 -8.67 15.09 -8.87
C ILE A 106 -8.04 16.47 -8.66
N LEU A 107 -7.08 16.85 -9.51
CA LEU A 107 -6.44 18.17 -9.45
C LEU A 107 -7.45 19.30 -9.70
N ALA A 108 -8.33 19.16 -10.68
CA ALA A 108 -9.35 20.15 -10.98
C ALA A 108 -10.32 20.36 -9.81
N ILE A 109 -10.73 19.28 -9.13
CA ILE A 109 -11.58 19.37 -7.93
C ILE A 109 -10.87 20.14 -6.81
N GLU A 110 -9.59 19.89 -6.55
CA GLU A 110 -8.84 20.64 -5.53
C GLU A 110 -8.70 22.12 -5.91
N LEU A 111 -8.29 22.41 -7.15
CA LEU A 111 -8.08 23.78 -7.63
C LEU A 111 -9.38 24.61 -7.59
N THR A 112 -10.49 24.03 -8.02
CA THR A 112 -11.81 24.69 -7.98
C THR A 112 -12.38 24.78 -6.57
N GLY A 113 -11.93 23.93 -5.64
CA GLY A 113 -12.35 23.92 -4.24
C GLY A 113 -11.66 24.96 -3.35
N ARG A 114 -10.59 25.62 -3.83
CA ARG A 114 -9.84 26.60 -3.03
C ARG A 114 -10.71 27.81 -2.64
N SER A 115 -10.70 28.14 -1.35
CA SER A 115 -11.51 29.23 -0.76
C SER A 115 -13.03 29.13 -1.02
N THR A 116 -13.57 27.93 -1.28
CA THR A 116 -15.00 27.76 -1.58
C THR A 116 -15.84 27.22 -0.43
N TRP A 117 -15.22 26.73 0.65
CA TRP A 117 -15.95 26.20 1.80
C TRP A 117 -16.37 27.33 2.73
N GLN A 118 -17.62 27.78 2.58
CA GLN A 118 -18.15 28.99 3.24
C GLN A 118 -18.56 28.79 4.70
N THR A 119 -18.69 27.54 5.14
CA THR A 119 -19.15 27.20 6.49
C THR A 119 -17.99 27.03 7.48
N ALA A 120 -16.80 27.51 7.14
CA ALA A 120 -15.65 27.48 8.04
C ALA A 120 -15.96 28.18 9.38
N LEU A 121 -15.57 27.55 10.48
CA LEU A 121 -15.70 28.14 11.79
C LEU A 121 -14.76 29.35 11.91
N PRO A 122 -15.15 30.43 12.61
CA PRO A 122 -14.23 31.51 12.94
C PRO A 122 -13.04 30.96 13.72
N ALA A 123 -11.82 31.34 13.33
CA ALA A 123 -10.60 30.81 13.95
C ALA A 123 -10.58 30.97 15.48
N THR A 124 -11.09 32.09 15.99
CA THR A 124 -11.20 32.35 17.44
C THR A 124 -12.08 31.33 18.17
N THR A 125 -13.16 30.86 17.51
CA THR A 125 -14.08 29.86 18.07
C THR A 125 -13.43 28.49 18.09
N ALA A 126 -12.77 28.11 16.99
CA ALA A 126 -12.05 26.85 16.93
C ALA A 126 -10.88 26.82 17.93
N GLU A 127 -10.13 27.92 18.06
CA GLU A 127 -9.00 28.03 18.99
C GLU A 127 -9.42 27.88 20.45
N ALA A 128 -10.57 28.47 20.83
CA ALA A 128 -11.09 28.37 22.20
C ALA A 128 -11.50 26.93 22.58
N GLY A 129 -11.84 26.09 21.59
CA GLY A 129 -12.23 24.70 21.79
C GLY A 129 -11.07 23.69 21.78
N LEU A 130 -9.83 24.14 21.55
CA LEU A 130 -8.67 23.25 21.47
C LEU A 130 -8.27 22.68 22.83
N ASP A 131 -7.97 21.38 22.87
CA ASP A 131 -7.34 20.76 24.05
C ASP A 131 -5.88 21.22 24.20
N THR A 132 -5.51 21.58 25.42
CA THR A 132 -4.18 22.11 25.77
C THR A 132 -3.05 21.08 25.59
N ARG A 133 -3.37 19.79 25.46
CA ARG A 133 -2.41 18.70 25.26
C ARG A 133 -2.03 18.48 23.80
N LEU A 134 -2.69 19.17 22.86
CA LEU A 134 -2.37 19.07 21.44
C LEU A 134 -0.96 19.56 21.17
N THR A 135 -0.19 18.81 20.39
CA THR A 135 1.10 19.29 19.88
C THR A 135 0.88 20.42 18.85
N PRO A 136 1.90 21.23 18.53
CA PRO A 136 1.76 22.29 17.52
C PRO A 136 1.20 21.78 16.19
N GLY A 137 1.73 20.67 15.67
CA GLY A 137 1.23 20.08 14.42
C GLY A 137 -0.20 19.55 14.53
N GLN A 138 -0.59 18.99 15.68
CA GLN A 138 -1.97 18.55 15.93
C GLN A 138 -2.93 19.74 16.00
N ARG A 139 -2.53 20.84 16.64
CA ARG A 139 -3.31 22.08 16.70
C ARG A 139 -3.55 22.64 15.30
N GLU A 140 -2.51 22.75 14.48
CA GLU A 140 -2.65 23.20 13.09
C GLU A 140 -3.57 22.29 12.28
N ALA A 141 -3.48 20.97 12.49
CA ALA A 141 -4.36 19.99 11.84
C ALA A 141 -5.83 20.18 12.22
N VAL A 142 -6.13 20.42 13.50
CA VAL A 142 -7.49 20.71 13.97
C VAL A 142 -8.00 22.04 13.40
N MET A 143 -7.16 23.07 13.35
CA MET A 143 -7.51 24.35 12.73
C MET A 143 -7.79 24.21 11.23
N LEU A 144 -7.02 23.38 10.52
CA LEU A 144 -7.27 23.07 9.12
C LEU A 144 -8.61 22.34 8.93
N MET A 145 -8.99 21.42 9.81
CA MET A 145 -10.28 20.72 9.68
C MET A 145 -11.48 21.63 9.95
N THR A 146 -11.32 22.65 10.80
CA THR A 146 -12.44 23.43 11.36
C THR A 146 -12.61 24.82 10.75
N SER A 147 -11.52 25.50 10.43
CA SER A 147 -11.51 26.95 10.14
C SER A 147 -10.93 27.30 8.77
N ASP A 148 -10.29 26.35 8.09
CA ASP A 148 -9.74 26.57 6.76
C ASP A 148 -10.83 26.60 5.68
N THR A 149 -10.71 27.52 4.72
CA THR A 149 -11.73 27.79 3.70
C THR A 149 -11.61 26.92 2.44
N ASP A 150 -10.58 26.10 2.30
CA ASP A 150 -10.43 25.23 1.13
C ASP A 150 -11.34 24.01 1.26
N GLN A 151 -12.09 23.68 0.20
CA GLN A 151 -12.97 22.51 0.22
C GLN A 151 -12.16 21.22 0.26
N VAL A 152 -10.96 21.18 -0.31
CA VAL A 152 -10.06 20.02 -0.28
C VAL A 152 -8.72 20.45 0.30
N SER A 153 -8.30 19.80 1.39
CA SER A 153 -7.05 20.10 2.08
C SER A 153 -6.38 18.82 2.58
N GLY A 154 -5.10 18.91 2.95
CA GLY A 154 -4.29 17.76 3.35
C GLY A 154 -3.69 17.89 4.75
N ILE A 155 -3.47 16.74 5.39
CA ILE A 155 -2.68 16.63 6.62
C ILE A 155 -1.69 15.49 6.42
N GLN A 156 -0.41 15.85 6.35
CA GLN A 156 0.71 14.91 6.34
C GLN A 156 1.02 14.54 7.78
N GLY A 157 0.54 13.39 8.24
CA GLY A 157 0.75 12.93 9.61
C GLY A 157 1.62 11.70 9.70
N LEU A 158 2.85 11.89 10.20
CA LEU A 158 3.83 10.82 10.38
C LEU A 158 3.30 9.72 11.32
N ALA A 159 3.84 8.52 11.20
CA ALA A 159 3.51 7.42 12.10
C ALA A 159 3.72 7.80 13.57
N GLY A 160 2.69 7.65 14.40
CA GLY A 160 2.79 7.85 15.85
C GLY A 160 2.61 9.30 16.32
N THR A 161 2.10 10.18 15.48
CA THR A 161 1.89 11.61 15.77
C THR A 161 0.55 11.94 16.42
N GLY A 162 -0.26 10.94 16.77
CA GLY A 162 -1.55 11.15 17.43
C GLY A 162 -2.68 11.64 16.50
N LYS A 163 -2.69 11.22 15.23
CA LYS A 163 -3.76 11.50 14.24
C LYS A 163 -5.18 11.29 14.78
N SER A 164 -5.42 10.19 15.52
CA SER A 164 -6.72 9.91 16.12
C SER A 164 -7.11 10.92 17.22
N PHE A 165 -6.13 11.42 17.98
CA PHE A 165 -6.37 12.43 19.01
C PHE A 165 -6.74 13.79 18.40
N ALA A 166 -6.06 14.19 17.32
CA ALA A 166 -6.43 15.39 16.56
C ALA A 166 -7.83 15.27 15.95
N LEU A 167 -8.17 14.11 15.37
CA LEU A 167 -9.50 13.84 14.82
C LEU A 167 -10.62 13.94 15.87
N GLN A 168 -10.43 13.38 17.05
CA GLN A 168 -11.41 13.44 18.15
C GLN A 168 -11.63 14.87 18.65
N ASN A 169 -10.55 15.65 18.72
CA ASN A 169 -10.62 17.08 19.07
C ASN A 169 -11.39 17.87 18.02
N ALA A 170 -11.07 17.69 16.73
CA ALA A 170 -11.79 18.34 15.64
C ALA A 170 -13.27 17.96 15.64
N GLN A 171 -13.60 16.68 15.87
CA GLN A 171 -14.98 16.23 15.98
C GLN A 171 -15.72 16.95 17.11
N THR A 172 -15.10 17.05 18.29
CA THR A 172 -15.70 17.69 19.46
C THR A 172 -16.03 19.17 19.17
N ILE A 173 -15.08 19.90 18.58
CA ILE A 173 -15.25 21.31 18.22
C ILE A 173 -16.35 21.47 17.17
N LEU A 174 -16.34 20.65 16.12
CA LEU A 174 -17.35 20.70 15.06
C LEU A 174 -18.75 20.42 15.61
N GLN A 175 -18.90 19.39 16.43
CA GLN A 175 -20.20 19.03 17.02
C GLN A 175 -20.77 20.14 17.91
N GLN A 176 -19.93 20.81 18.70
CA GLN A 176 -20.36 21.95 19.52
C GLN A 176 -20.89 23.13 18.70
N GLN A 177 -20.44 23.27 17.46
CA GLN A 177 -20.87 24.32 16.53
C GLN A 177 -21.96 23.85 15.55
N GLY A 178 -22.53 22.65 15.74
CA GLY A 178 -23.57 22.10 14.87
C GLY A 178 -23.06 21.51 13.54
N HIS A 179 -21.75 21.32 13.40
CA HIS A 179 -21.13 20.64 12.27
C HIS A 179 -20.99 19.14 12.51
N THR A 180 -20.87 18.37 11.44
CA THR A 180 -20.68 16.92 11.49
C THR A 180 -19.32 16.53 10.93
N LEU A 181 -18.67 15.54 11.55
CA LEU A 181 -17.45 14.92 11.04
C LEU A 181 -17.72 13.46 10.71
N VAL A 182 -17.36 13.04 9.50
CA VAL A 182 -17.45 11.65 9.05
C VAL A 182 -16.09 11.22 8.50
N ALA A 183 -15.58 10.08 8.93
CA ALA A 183 -14.31 9.54 8.45
C ALA A 183 -14.49 8.41 7.44
N LEU A 184 -13.57 8.35 6.48
CA LEU A 184 -13.45 7.27 5.51
C LEU A 184 -12.07 6.66 5.64
N ALA A 185 -11.99 5.34 5.79
CA ALA A 185 -10.71 4.63 5.88
C ALA A 185 -10.63 3.48 4.87
N PRO A 186 -9.42 3.09 4.42
CA PRO A 186 -9.23 2.00 3.48
C PRO A 186 -9.57 0.62 4.08
N TYR A 187 -9.33 0.43 5.38
CA TYR A 187 -9.43 -0.88 6.04
C TYR A 187 -10.47 -0.91 7.15
N GLY A 188 -11.15 -2.05 7.31
CA GLY A 188 -12.22 -2.22 8.31
C GLY A 188 -11.75 -2.09 9.76
N GLY A 189 -10.53 -2.55 10.08
CA GLY A 189 -9.93 -2.37 11.41
C GLY A 189 -9.78 -0.90 11.81
N MET A 190 -9.37 -0.03 10.88
CA MET A 190 -9.26 1.42 11.11
C MET A 190 -10.63 2.05 11.35
N VAL A 191 -11.64 1.68 10.56
CA VAL A 191 -13.03 2.13 10.76
C VAL A 191 -13.53 1.77 12.16
N ARG A 192 -13.26 0.54 12.63
CA ARG A 192 -13.63 0.14 14.00
C ARG A 192 -12.93 0.97 15.06
N ASN A 193 -11.64 1.26 14.89
CA ASN A 193 -10.88 2.09 15.83
C ASN A 193 -11.40 3.54 15.87
N LEU A 194 -11.72 4.12 14.71
CA LEU A 194 -12.33 5.45 14.62
C LEU A 194 -13.69 5.50 15.33
N ARG A 195 -14.56 4.50 15.09
CA ARG A 195 -15.86 4.38 15.76
C ARG A 195 -15.75 4.20 17.27
N LYS A 196 -14.78 3.41 17.74
CA LYS A 196 -14.49 3.29 19.19
C LYS A 196 -14.09 4.63 19.80
N GLY A 197 -13.43 5.48 19.01
CA GLY A 197 -13.09 6.85 19.38
C GLY A 197 -14.22 7.87 19.23
N GLY A 198 -15.46 7.43 18.94
CA GLY A 198 -16.62 8.31 18.77
C GLY A 198 -16.80 8.90 17.38
N VAL A 199 -15.88 8.66 16.44
CA VAL A 199 -15.93 9.22 15.08
C VAL A 199 -16.79 8.31 14.17
N PRO A 200 -17.90 8.82 13.58
CA PRO A 200 -18.63 8.10 12.54
C PRO A 200 -17.71 7.76 11.38
N ALA A 201 -17.60 6.49 11.00
CA ALA A 201 -16.67 6.08 9.96
C ALA A 201 -17.19 4.98 9.05
N ASN A 202 -16.80 5.00 7.78
CA ASN A 202 -17.10 3.95 6.79
C ASN A 202 -15.83 3.55 6.01
N THR A 203 -15.84 2.38 5.37
CA THR A 203 -14.73 2.03 4.47
C THR A 203 -14.93 2.69 3.11
N VAL A 204 -13.85 3.18 2.49
CA VAL A 204 -13.90 3.72 1.11
C VAL A 204 -14.54 2.71 0.14
N ALA A 205 -14.19 1.44 0.28
CA ALA A 205 -14.75 0.36 -0.53
C ALA A 205 -16.27 0.21 -0.32
N SER A 206 -16.78 0.31 0.91
CA SER A 206 -18.23 0.20 1.19
C SER A 206 -19.03 1.33 0.53
N VAL A 207 -18.55 2.57 0.66
CA VAL A 207 -19.17 3.75 0.03
C VAL A 207 -19.17 3.60 -1.48
N LEU A 208 -18.04 3.22 -2.09
CA LEU A 208 -17.92 3.06 -3.53
C LEU A 208 -18.66 1.82 -4.08
N ALA A 209 -18.92 0.80 -3.26
CA ALA A 209 -19.63 -0.42 -3.67
C ALA A 209 -21.15 -0.36 -3.51
N ALA A 210 -21.68 0.54 -2.68
CA ALA A 210 -23.12 0.71 -2.47
C ALA A 210 -23.86 0.92 -3.80
N ARG A 211 -25.01 0.25 -4.00
CA ARG A 211 -25.81 0.40 -5.21
C ARG A 211 -26.44 1.79 -5.26
N ASP A 212 -27.03 2.17 -4.15
CA ASP A 212 -27.53 3.51 -3.91
C ASP A 212 -26.44 4.34 -3.21
N LYS A 213 -26.12 5.49 -3.79
CA LYS A 213 -25.17 6.45 -3.22
C LYS A 213 -25.84 7.46 -2.30
N CYS A 214 -27.14 7.68 -2.48
CA CYS A 214 -27.96 8.62 -1.72
C CYS A 214 -27.82 8.36 -0.21
N GLY A 215 -27.82 7.09 0.23
CA GLY A 215 -27.60 6.78 1.64
C GLY A 215 -26.30 7.33 2.27
N PHE A 216 -25.23 7.55 1.50
CA PHE A 216 -24.03 8.25 1.99
C PHE A 216 -24.07 9.75 1.69
N THR A 217 -24.42 10.14 0.46
CA THR A 217 -24.36 11.54 0.02
C THR A 217 -25.44 12.42 0.67
N ASP A 218 -26.61 11.87 0.98
CA ASP A 218 -27.72 12.60 1.62
C ASP A 218 -27.42 12.88 3.10
N CYS A 219 -26.45 12.16 3.68
CA CYS A 219 -25.92 12.45 5.01
C CYS A 219 -24.87 13.58 4.98
N LEU A 220 -24.45 14.05 3.80
CA LEU A 220 -23.46 15.11 3.65
C LEU A 220 -24.16 16.44 3.34
N SER A 221 -23.64 17.50 3.95
CA SER A 221 -24.07 18.87 3.74
C SER A 221 -22.87 19.81 3.73
N PRO A 222 -23.04 21.10 3.40
CA PRO A 222 -21.99 22.09 3.54
C PRO A 222 -21.39 22.18 4.96
N GLN A 223 -22.11 21.76 6.01
CA GLN A 223 -21.62 21.74 7.39
C GLN A 223 -20.90 20.43 7.75
N THR A 224 -20.71 19.53 6.79
CA THR A 224 -20.03 18.25 7.00
C THR A 224 -18.55 18.33 6.63
N VAL A 225 -17.69 17.79 7.48
CA VAL A 225 -16.26 17.56 7.21
C VAL A 225 -16.03 16.06 7.02
N VAL A 226 -15.63 15.67 5.81
CA VAL A 226 -15.26 14.30 5.47
C VAL A 226 -13.75 14.13 5.57
N VAL A 227 -13.28 13.32 6.52
CA VAL A 227 -11.85 13.01 6.63
C VAL A 227 -11.56 11.67 5.97
N ILE A 228 -10.66 11.65 4.99
CA ILE A 228 -10.16 10.41 4.39
C ILE A 228 -8.86 10.04 5.12
N ASP A 229 -8.97 9.14 6.09
CA ASP A 229 -7.85 8.63 6.88
C ASP A 229 -7.03 7.59 6.08
N GLU A 230 -5.72 7.57 6.33
CA GLU A 230 -4.72 6.82 5.56
C GLU A 230 -4.84 7.06 4.03
N ALA A 231 -4.99 8.32 3.62
CA ALA A 231 -5.13 8.74 2.22
C ALA A 231 -3.97 8.28 1.32
N GLY A 232 -2.77 8.04 1.87
CA GLY A 232 -1.59 7.56 1.14
C GLY A 232 -1.75 6.18 0.50
N VAL A 233 -2.68 5.36 1.00
CA VAL A 233 -2.99 4.03 0.42
C VAL A 233 -4.25 4.01 -0.43
N VAL A 234 -4.92 5.15 -0.63
CA VAL A 234 -6.12 5.22 -1.49
C VAL A 234 -5.68 5.32 -2.97
N PRO A 235 -6.09 4.38 -3.84
CA PRO A 235 -5.74 4.44 -5.26
C PRO A 235 -6.37 5.64 -5.97
N VAL A 236 -5.71 6.18 -7.01
CA VAL A 236 -6.22 7.31 -7.82
C VAL A 236 -7.63 7.08 -8.31
N ARG A 237 -7.94 5.90 -8.84
CA ARG A 237 -9.28 5.55 -9.34
C ARG A 237 -10.36 5.63 -8.25
N GLN A 238 -10.02 5.30 -7.00
CA GLN A 238 -10.97 5.37 -5.89
C GLN A 238 -11.10 6.81 -5.40
N MET A 239 -9.99 7.55 -5.32
CA MET A 239 -9.99 8.96 -4.96
C MET A 239 -10.79 9.82 -5.94
N ASP A 240 -10.59 9.67 -7.25
CA ASP A 240 -11.34 10.34 -8.32
C ASP A 240 -12.86 10.18 -8.14
N LYS A 241 -13.29 8.93 -7.95
CA LYS A 241 -14.71 8.62 -7.70
C LYS A 241 -15.23 9.18 -6.39
N LEU A 242 -14.40 9.16 -5.34
CA LEU A 242 -14.82 9.59 -4.01
C LEU A 242 -14.97 11.11 -3.96
N LEU A 243 -14.00 11.85 -4.49
CA LEU A 243 -14.07 13.30 -4.59
C LEU A 243 -15.24 13.74 -5.49
N ALA A 244 -15.46 13.06 -6.63
CA ALA A 244 -16.60 13.35 -7.50
C ALA A 244 -17.96 13.11 -6.82
N LEU A 245 -18.04 12.24 -5.81
CA LEU A 245 -19.25 12.02 -5.02
C LEU A 245 -19.44 13.07 -3.92
N ILE A 246 -18.35 13.52 -3.29
CA ILE A 246 -18.43 14.43 -2.13
C ILE A 246 -18.51 15.88 -2.56
N GLN A 247 -17.74 16.30 -3.57
CA GLN A 247 -17.60 17.70 -3.98
C GLN A 247 -18.96 18.40 -4.22
N PRO A 248 -19.96 17.80 -4.90
CA PRO A 248 -21.24 18.45 -5.17
C PRO A 248 -22.09 18.71 -3.91
N THR A 249 -21.81 18.03 -2.80
CA THR A 249 -22.56 18.18 -1.54
C THR A 249 -22.18 19.45 -0.76
N GLY A 250 -21.10 20.13 -1.18
CA GLY A 250 -20.55 21.28 -0.48
C GLY A 250 -19.76 20.94 0.79
N ALA A 251 -19.68 19.66 1.17
CA ALA A 251 -18.88 19.21 2.30
C ALA A 251 -17.38 19.48 2.08
N LYS A 252 -16.65 19.73 3.18
CA LYS A 252 -15.18 19.79 3.18
C LYS A 252 -14.60 18.39 3.15
N VAL A 253 -13.50 18.21 2.42
CA VAL A 253 -12.70 16.98 2.38
C VAL A 253 -11.32 17.26 2.94
N VAL A 254 -10.91 16.46 3.92
CA VAL A 254 -9.57 16.51 4.49
C VAL A 254 -8.88 15.17 4.25
N LEU A 255 -7.78 15.18 3.50
CA LEU A 255 -6.96 14.01 3.25
C LEU A 255 -5.93 13.87 4.37
N LEU A 256 -6.10 12.87 5.23
CA LEU A 256 -5.19 12.59 6.33
C LEU A 256 -4.37 11.35 6.00
N GLY A 257 -3.05 11.46 5.98
CA GLY A 257 -2.23 10.31 5.61
C GLY A 257 -0.74 10.57 5.74
N ASP A 258 0.05 9.58 5.32
CA ASP A 258 1.49 9.62 5.32
C ASP A 258 2.03 9.10 3.99
N THR A 259 2.58 9.98 3.17
CA THR A 259 3.16 9.61 1.86
C THR A 259 4.48 8.85 1.94
N ALA A 260 5.16 8.85 3.09
CA ALA A 260 6.38 8.08 3.31
C ALA A 260 6.12 6.61 3.64
N GLN A 261 4.90 6.26 4.06
CA GLN A 261 4.48 4.88 4.29
C GLN A 261 4.21 4.14 2.97
N THR A 262 3.80 2.87 3.09
CA THR A 262 3.45 2.04 1.94
C THR A 262 2.38 2.68 1.08
N LYS A 263 2.55 2.57 -0.23
CA LYS A 263 1.62 3.12 -1.23
C LYS A 263 0.47 2.14 -1.48
N ALA A 264 -0.59 2.63 -2.13
CA ALA A 264 -1.69 1.77 -2.56
C ALA A 264 -1.21 0.57 -3.39
N ILE A 265 -1.89 -0.57 -3.31
CA ILE A 265 -1.58 -1.74 -4.17
C ILE A 265 -2.01 -1.48 -5.62
N GLU A 266 -3.18 -0.87 -5.84
CA GLU A 266 -3.62 -0.43 -7.18
C GLU A 266 -2.83 0.83 -7.63
N ALA A 267 -2.88 1.17 -8.92
CA ALA A 267 -2.08 2.24 -9.52
C ALA A 267 -2.31 3.66 -8.94
N GLY A 268 -1.27 4.48 -9.03
CA GLY A 268 -1.26 5.92 -8.68
C GLY A 268 -1.04 6.23 -7.19
N ARG A 269 -0.83 7.51 -6.88
CA ARG A 269 -0.53 8.05 -5.55
C ARG A 269 -1.27 9.39 -5.34
N ALA A 270 -2.60 9.34 -5.19
CA ALA A 270 -3.46 10.53 -5.26
C ALA A 270 -3.13 11.60 -4.21
N PHE A 271 -2.83 11.20 -2.97
CA PHE A 271 -2.49 12.15 -1.92
C PHE A 271 -1.17 12.87 -2.20
N ALA A 272 -0.14 12.13 -2.64
CA ALA A 272 1.14 12.71 -3.04
C ALA A 272 1.00 13.59 -4.31
N LEU A 273 0.18 13.17 -5.28
CA LEU A 273 -0.16 13.98 -6.46
C LEU A 273 -0.68 15.36 -6.05
N LEU A 274 -1.66 15.41 -5.14
CA LEU A 274 -2.26 16.67 -4.67
C LEU A 274 -1.24 17.55 -3.92
N GLN A 275 -0.43 16.96 -3.03
CA GLN A 275 0.63 17.67 -2.32
C GLN A 275 1.67 18.28 -3.28
N GLU A 276 2.14 17.50 -4.25
CA GLU A 276 3.11 17.94 -5.26
C GLU A 276 2.56 19.05 -6.17
N HIS A 277 1.25 19.17 -6.31
CA HIS A 277 0.57 20.23 -7.08
C HIS A 277 0.07 21.40 -6.21
N GLY A 278 0.57 21.51 -4.97
CA GLY A 278 0.36 22.68 -4.13
C GLY A 278 -0.94 22.69 -3.34
N MET A 279 -1.60 21.54 -3.14
CA MET A 279 -2.71 21.45 -2.19
C MET A 279 -2.24 21.86 -0.79
N LYS A 280 -3.00 22.76 -0.15
CA LYS A 280 -2.72 23.20 1.22
C LYS A 280 -2.62 22.01 2.16
N THR A 281 -1.46 21.84 2.78
CA THR A 281 -1.16 20.67 3.61
C THR A 281 -0.47 21.08 4.91
N VAL A 282 -1.01 20.61 6.05
CA VAL A 282 -0.37 20.76 7.37
C VAL A 282 0.50 19.54 7.69
N LEU A 283 1.65 19.75 8.33
CA LEU A 283 2.53 18.68 8.80
C LEU A 283 2.30 18.39 10.29
N MET A 284 1.83 17.18 10.59
CA MET A 284 1.90 16.63 11.95
C MET A 284 3.18 15.80 12.06
N GLY A 285 4.26 16.44 12.54
CA GLY A 285 5.61 15.84 12.62
C GLY A 285 6.02 15.30 14.00
N ASP A 286 5.27 15.63 15.06
CA ASP A 286 5.65 15.32 16.44
C ASP A 286 5.42 13.84 16.79
N ILE A 287 6.44 12.99 16.65
CA ILE A 287 6.33 11.55 16.94
C ILE A 287 6.32 11.30 18.45
N GLN A 288 5.19 10.81 18.98
CA GLN A 288 4.96 10.60 20.42
C GLN A 288 4.87 9.11 20.83
N ARG A 289 4.85 8.18 19.86
CA ARG A 289 4.59 6.75 20.13
C ARG A 289 5.74 6.04 20.83
N GLN A 290 6.96 6.18 20.30
CA GLN A 290 8.14 5.50 20.81
C GLN A 290 8.49 6.07 22.19
N ARG A 291 8.72 5.21 23.20
CA ARG A 291 9.19 5.66 24.52
C ARG A 291 10.69 6.00 24.52
N PRO A 292 11.58 5.16 23.96
CA PRO A 292 13.01 5.47 23.94
C PRO A 292 13.32 6.57 22.92
N GLU A 293 14.07 7.59 23.34
CA GLU A 293 14.49 8.71 22.47
C GLU A 293 15.27 8.22 21.23
N ARG A 294 16.20 7.28 21.41
CA ARG A 294 16.94 6.66 20.29
C ARG A 294 16.02 6.08 19.21
N LEU A 295 14.92 5.47 19.63
CA LEU A 295 13.99 4.80 18.72
C LEU A 295 13.11 5.83 18.02
N ARG A 296 12.67 6.88 18.73
CA ARG A 296 11.99 8.03 18.15
C ARG A 296 12.84 8.67 17.05
N GLN A 297 14.13 8.89 17.30
CA GLN A 297 15.08 9.41 16.30
C GLN A 297 15.25 8.47 15.11
N ALA A 298 15.33 7.15 15.35
CA ALA A 298 15.39 6.15 14.27
C ALA A 298 14.17 6.26 13.34
N VAL A 299 12.97 6.39 13.92
CA VAL A 299 11.72 6.52 13.16
C VAL A 299 11.65 7.85 12.40
N GLN A 300 12.12 8.95 12.98
CA GLN A 300 12.21 10.26 12.30
C GLN A 300 13.16 10.21 11.09
N LEU A 301 14.32 9.56 11.23
CA LEU A 301 15.25 9.37 10.12
C LEU A 301 14.64 8.52 9.01
N ALA A 302 13.94 7.43 9.35
CA ALA A 302 13.24 6.62 8.36
C ALA A 302 12.11 7.40 7.66
N ALA A 303 11.33 8.18 8.41
CA ALA A 303 10.24 9.01 7.87
C ALA A 303 10.73 10.09 6.89
N SER A 304 11.92 10.67 7.15
CA SER A 304 12.56 11.66 6.28
C SER A 304 13.36 11.06 5.12
N GLY A 305 13.27 9.74 4.91
CA GLY A 305 13.94 9.04 3.82
C GLY A 305 15.42 8.73 4.07
N GLN A 306 15.92 8.93 5.29
CA GLN A 306 17.29 8.60 5.71
C GLN A 306 17.34 7.24 6.42
N ALA A 307 16.66 6.24 5.86
CA ALA A 307 16.43 4.94 6.49
C ALA A 307 17.73 4.23 6.89
N SER A 308 18.79 4.29 6.10
CA SER A 308 20.08 3.68 6.47
C SER A 308 20.68 4.27 7.75
N ARG A 309 20.53 5.58 7.97
CA ARG A 309 21.04 6.26 9.18
C ARG A 309 20.27 5.86 10.44
N SER A 310 19.08 5.29 10.29
CA SER A 310 18.29 4.81 11.43
C SER A 310 18.75 3.45 11.98
N LEU A 311 19.40 2.61 11.15
CA LEU A 311 19.78 1.24 11.53
C LEU A 311 20.65 1.19 12.80
N PRO A 312 21.68 2.04 12.98
CA PRO A 312 22.50 2.04 14.19
C PRO A 312 21.76 2.47 15.47
N LEU A 313 20.61 3.14 15.33
CA LEU A 313 19.81 3.61 16.47
C LEU A 313 18.81 2.55 16.95
N LEU A 314 18.60 1.48 16.17
CA LEU A 314 17.71 0.38 16.55
C LEU A 314 18.31 -0.48 17.66
N GLY A 315 17.45 -1.22 18.36
CA GLY A 315 17.86 -2.03 19.52
C GLY A 315 18.91 -3.07 19.17
N ARG A 316 18.69 -3.83 18.10
CA ARG A 316 19.64 -4.84 17.59
C ARG A 316 19.38 -5.14 16.11
N VAL A 317 20.46 -5.20 15.32
CA VAL A 317 20.45 -5.75 13.95
C VAL A 317 21.25 -7.06 13.97
N LEU A 318 20.58 -8.17 13.67
CA LEU A 318 21.13 -9.52 13.67
C LEU A 318 21.33 -9.99 12.22
N THR A 319 22.57 -10.29 11.86
CA THR A 319 22.91 -10.85 10.55
C THR A 319 22.93 -12.36 10.63
N ILE A 320 22.04 -13.02 9.89
CA ILE A 320 21.96 -14.47 9.77
C ILE A 320 21.96 -14.80 8.27
N PRO A 321 23.13 -15.13 7.70
CA PRO A 321 23.27 -15.41 6.28
C PRO A 321 22.37 -16.56 5.82
N ASP A 322 21.80 -16.41 4.62
CA ASP A 322 21.11 -17.51 3.94
C ASP A 322 22.11 -18.57 3.47
N GLN A 323 21.68 -19.83 3.48
CA GLN A 323 22.44 -20.92 2.87
C GLN A 323 22.09 -21.03 1.39
N PHE A 324 23.05 -21.46 0.58
CA PHE A 324 22.85 -21.64 -0.86
C PHE A 324 23.29 -23.04 -1.28
N SER A 325 22.43 -23.74 -1.98
CA SER A 325 22.74 -25.01 -2.65
C SER A 325 22.64 -24.83 -4.16
N ILE A 326 23.39 -25.63 -4.91
CA ILE A 326 23.36 -25.66 -6.38
C ILE A 326 22.96 -27.08 -6.77
N ASP A 327 21.91 -27.22 -7.58
CA ASP A 327 21.50 -28.52 -8.10
C ASP A 327 22.43 -28.99 -9.24
N GLU A 328 22.23 -30.23 -9.71
CA GLU A 328 23.00 -30.84 -10.81
C GLU A 328 22.89 -30.07 -12.15
N HIS A 329 21.91 -29.18 -12.28
CA HIS A 329 21.65 -28.33 -13.44
C HIS A 329 22.18 -26.90 -13.26
N GLY A 330 22.87 -26.61 -12.16
CA GLY A 330 23.42 -25.28 -11.86
C GLY A 330 22.41 -24.28 -11.26
N HIS A 331 21.18 -24.69 -10.92
CA HIS A 331 20.21 -23.81 -10.28
C HIS A 331 20.58 -23.58 -8.82
N LYS A 332 20.73 -22.31 -8.47
CA LYS A 332 21.01 -21.87 -7.11
C LYS A 332 19.72 -21.75 -6.30
N THR A 333 19.56 -22.58 -5.28
CA THR A 333 18.47 -22.50 -4.30
C THR A 333 18.94 -21.73 -3.07
N ARG A 334 18.10 -20.82 -2.57
CA ARG A 334 18.34 -20.03 -1.35
C ARG A 334 17.52 -20.62 -0.21
N ASP A 335 18.16 -20.95 0.89
CA ASP A 335 17.52 -21.40 2.11
C ASP A 335 17.65 -20.35 3.23
N SER A 336 16.50 -19.82 3.66
CA SER A 336 16.37 -18.84 4.73
C SER A 336 15.92 -19.44 6.06
N SER A 337 15.88 -20.78 6.15
CA SER A 337 15.35 -21.51 7.31
C SER A 337 16.00 -21.12 8.63
N THR A 338 17.33 -20.98 8.66
CA THR A 338 18.07 -20.59 9.87
C THR A 338 17.66 -19.21 10.41
N ARG A 339 17.43 -18.24 9.51
CA ARG A 339 16.95 -16.91 9.92
C ARG A 339 15.50 -16.97 10.41
N TYR A 340 14.62 -17.68 9.70
CA TYR A 340 13.22 -17.84 10.11
C TYR A 340 13.10 -18.55 11.45
N GLU A 341 13.93 -19.55 11.69
CA GLU A 341 14.05 -20.25 12.97
C GLU A 341 14.51 -19.32 14.09
N ALA A 342 15.53 -18.50 13.84
CA ALA A 342 16.01 -17.53 14.83
C ALA A 342 14.94 -16.48 15.20
N ILE A 343 14.16 -16.00 14.23
CA ILE A 343 13.03 -15.09 14.47
C ILE A 343 11.96 -15.79 15.31
N ALA A 344 11.60 -17.02 14.94
CA ALA A 344 10.58 -17.78 15.65
C ALA A 344 10.99 -18.09 17.10
N ARG A 345 12.26 -18.43 17.33
CA ARG A 345 12.83 -18.60 18.68
C ARG A 345 12.83 -17.30 19.47
N ALA A 346 13.20 -16.18 18.84
CA ALA A 346 13.17 -14.87 19.50
C ALA A 346 11.75 -14.50 19.93
N TYR A 347 10.73 -14.85 19.14
CA TYR A 347 9.32 -14.67 19.54
C TYR A 347 8.92 -15.64 20.67
N ALA A 348 9.20 -16.93 20.53
CA ALA A 348 8.81 -17.96 21.48
C ALA A 348 9.50 -17.81 22.85
N ALA A 349 10.71 -17.25 22.90
CA ALA A 349 11.43 -16.97 24.13
C ALA A 349 10.82 -15.81 24.97
N LEU A 350 9.92 -15.00 24.38
CA LEU A 350 9.24 -13.94 25.11
C LEU A 350 8.20 -14.53 26.08
N PRO A 351 7.98 -13.91 27.25
CA PRO A 351 6.84 -14.24 28.10
C PRO A 351 5.52 -14.13 27.35
N VAL A 352 4.54 -14.98 27.68
CA VAL A 352 3.22 -15.04 27.00
C VAL A 352 2.53 -13.69 26.91
N GLU A 353 2.64 -12.86 27.95
CA GLU A 353 2.08 -11.50 27.97
C GLU A 353 2.76 -10.59 26.93
N GLN A 354 4.07 -10.70 26.77
CA GLN A 354 4.82 -9.93 25.78
C GLN A 354 4.59 -10.45 24.36
N GLN A 355 4.37 -11.76 24.17
CA GLN A 355 4.03 -12.34 22.86
C GLN A 355 2.77 -11.70 22.27
N ALA A 356 1.74 -11.43 23.08
CA ALA A 356 0.50 -10.76 22.64
C ALA A 356 0.71 -9.30 22.18
N SER A 357 1.76 -8.66 22.68
CA SER A 357 2.13 -7.28 22.32
C SER A 357 3.28 -7.20 21.30
N THR A 358 3.72 -8.35 20.77
CA THR A 358 4.81 -8.45 19.81
C THR A 358 4.28 -8.85 18.45
N ILE A 359 4.72 -8.17 17.40
CA ILE A 359 4.41 -8.56 16.02
C ILE A 359 5.70 -8.93 15.28
N VAL A 360 5.64 -9.99 14.48
CA VAL A 360 6.70 -10.27 13.51
C VAL A 360 6.31 -9.66 12.17
N VAL A 361 7.20 -8.85 11.59
CA VAL A 361 6.94 -8.17 10.31
C VAL A 361 7.88 -8.71 9.25
N THR A 362 7.33 -9.02 8.07
CA THR A 362 8.12 -9.48 6.92
C THR A 362 7.58 -8.89 5.61
N GLY A 363 8.34 -9.05 4.53
CA GLY A 363 8.02 -8.50 3.23
C GLY A 363 7.03 -9.31 2.40
N THR A 364 7.03 -10.64 2.52
CA THR A 364 6.26 -11.54 1.64
C THR A 364 5.33 -12.49 2.39
N ASN A 365 4.27 -12.96 1.72
CA ASN A 365 3.36 -13.99 2.26
C ASN A 365 4.08 -15.34 2.48
N ALA A 366 5.04 -15.70 1.62
CA ALA A 366 5.81 -16.93 1.76
C ALA A 366 6.66 -16.92 3.04
N SER A 367 7.43 -15.84 3.27
CA SER A 367 8.20 -15.67 4.51
C SER A 367 7.27 -15.65 5.74
N ARG A 368 6.10 -15.01 5.63
CA ARG A 368 5.10 -14.95 6.70
C ARG A 368 4.61 -16.36 7.10
N GLN A 369 4.21 -17.17 6.13
CA GLN A 369 3.75 -18.55 6.37
C GLN A 369 4.86 -19.41 6.96
N ALA A 370 6.08 -19.31 6.42
CA ALA A 370 7.24 -20.07 6.90
C ALA A 370 7.61 -19.74 8.35
N ILE A 371 7.53 -18.46 8.75
CA ILE A 371 7.79 -18.04 10.13
C ILE A 371 6.64 -18.45 11.05
N ASN A 372 5.38 -18.28 10.63
CA ASN A 372 4.21 -18.69 11.42
C ASN A 372 4.24 -20.18 11.77
N ALA A 373 4.57 -21.05 10.81
CA ALA A 373 4.68 -22.49 11.04
C ALA A 373 5.74 -22.81 12.11
N ARG A 374 6.89 -22.14 12.07
CA ARG A 374 7.97 -22.31 13.07
C ARG A 374 7.57 -21.78 14.44
N ILE A 375 6.88 -20.65 14.52
CA ILE A 375 6.36 -20.10 15.78
C ILE A 375 5.36 -21.09 16.41
N HIS A 376 4.44 -21.63 15.61
CA HIS A 376 3.47 -22.61 16.09
C HIS A 376 4.16 -23.86 16.66
N ALA A 377 5.13 -24.43 15.93
CA ALA A 377 5.92 -25.58 16.38
C ALA A 377 6.68 -25.29 17.69
N LEU A 378 7.41 -24.16 17.76
CA LEU A 378 8.21 -23.79 18.94
C LEU A 378 7.38 -23.48 20.19
N ARG A 379 6.10 -23.12 20.05
CA ARG A 379 5.19 -22.96 21.20
C ARG A 379 4.76 -24.31 21.80
N GLY A 380 5.18 -25.43 21.23
CA GLY A 380 4.81 -26.77 21.68
C GLY A 380 3.31 -27.04 21.55
N LEU A 381 2.67 -26.37 20.59
CA LEU A 381 1.25 -26.49 20.25
C LEU A 381 0.99 -27.50 19.13
N GLU A 382 2.04 -27.97 18.48
CA GLU A 382 1.99 -29.00 17.44
C GLU A 382 1.45 -30.32 18.00
N SER A 383 0.67 -31.03 17.18
CA SER A 383 -0.02 -32.28 17.52
C SER A 383 -1.01 -32.22 18.71
N LYS A 384 -1.39 -31.02 19.15
CA LYS A 384 -2.38 -30.79 20.23
C LYS A 384 -3.66 -30.13 19.73
N GLY A 385 -3.73 -29.87 18.42
CA GLY A 385 -4.81 -29.16 17.76
C GLY A 385 -5.61 -30.05 16.83
N GLN A 386 -6.35 -29.38 15.95
CA GLN A 386 -7.11 -30.00 14.88
C GLN A 386 -6.67 -29.43 13.54
N ARG A 387 -6.46 -30.30 12.56
CA ARG A 387 -6.23 -29.88 11.18
C ARG A 387 -7.49 -29.22 10.64
N CYS A 388 -7.35 -27.95 10.27
CA CYS A 388 -8.40 -27.12 9.70
C CYS A 388 -8.02 -26.72 8.29
N GLN A 389 -9.04 -26.59 7.43
CA GLN A 389 -8.88 -26.03 6.10
C GLN A 389 -8.98 -24.51 6.19
N LEU A 390 -7.92 -23.80 5.81
CA LEU A 390 -7.82 -22.35 5.84
C LEU A 390 -7.74 -21.77 4.43
N LEU A 391 -8.32 -20.60 4.24
CA LEU A 391 -8.35 -19.90 2.95
C LEU A 391 -7.30 -18.79 2.91
N THR A 392 -6.23 -19.03 2.14
CA THR A 392 -5.23 -18.01 1.82
C THR A 392 -5.59 -17.34 0.50
N ARG A 393 -5.55 -16.00 0.43
CA ARG A 393 -5.89 -15.28 -0.80
C ARG A 393 -4.93 -15.66 -1.93
N HIS A 394 -5.46 -15.93 -3.12
CA HIS A 394 -4.64 -16.13 -4.32
C HIS A 394 -4.18 -14.76 -4.83
N ASP A 395 -2.87 -14.57 -4.91
CA ASP A 395 -2.24 -13.30 -5.31
C ASP A 395 -2.48 -13.02 -6.79
N THR A 396 -3.60 -12.38 -7.10
CA THR A 396 -4.04 -12.02 -8.46
C THR A 396 -4.53 -10.58 -8.51
N THR A 397 -4.18 -9.90 -9.59
CA THR A 397 -4.78 -8.63 -9.99
C THR A 397 -6.21 -8.85 -10.48
N ARG A 398 -6.98 -7.76 -10.58
CA ARG A 398 -8.32 -7.80 -11.19
C ARG A 398 -8.26 -8.24 -12.65
N ALA A 399 -7.20 -7.88 -13.38
CA ALA A 399 -7.02 -8.27 -14.77
C ALA A 399 -6.71 -9.77 -14.89
N GLU A 400 -5.83 -10.30 -14.04
CA GLU A 400 -5.53 -11.74 -14.01
C GLU A 400 -6.77 -12.58 -13.68
N ARG A 401 -7.58 -12.16 -12.69
CA ARG A 401 -8.85 -12.86 -12.38
C ARG A 401 -9.86 -12.91 -13.52
N SER A 402 -9.69 -12.07 -14.55
CA SER A 402 -10.55 -12.09 -15.74
C SER A 402 -10.13 -13.14 -16.79
N VAL A 403 -9.04 -13.88 -16.55
CA VAL A 403 -8.47 -14.85 -17.49
C VAL A 403 -8.33 -16.23 -16.83
N ALA A 404 -8.82 -17.28 -17.50
CA ALA A 404 -8.91 -18.62 -16.94
C ALA A 404 -7.56 -19.27 -16.57
N ARG A 405 -6.48 -19.01 -17.33
CA ARG A 405 -5.15 -19.61 -17.06
C ARG A 405 -4.52 -19.25 -15.70
N TYR A 406 -5.02 -18.21 -15.03
CA TYR A 406 -4.49 -17.78 -13.73
C TYR A 406 -5.20 -18.44 -12.56
N TYR A 407 -6.15 -19.33 -12.85
CA TYR A 407 -6.78 -20.21 -11.87
C TYR A 407 -6.03 -21.54 -11.88
N THR A 408 -5.93 -22.16 -10.72
CA THR A 408 -5.37 -23.49 -10.54
C THR A 408 -6.50 -24.44 -10.15
N VAL A 409 -6.45 -25.68 -10.63
CA VAL A 409 -7.38 -26.72 -10.17
C VAL A 409 -7.20 -26.90 -8.66
N GLY A 410 -8.31 -26.91 -7.93
CA GLY A 410 -8.33 -26.90 -6.46
C GLY A 410 -8.48 -25.52 -5.82
N ASP A 411 -8.35 -24.42 -6.57
CA ASP A 411 -8.62 -23.08 -6.05
C ASP A 411 -10.07 -22.93 -5.58
N ILE A 412 -10.29 -22.08 -4.58
CA ILE A 412 -11.61 -21.77 -4.05
C ILE A 412 -12.05 -20.40 -4.56
N VAL A 413 -13.15 -20.39 -5.30
CA VAL A 413 -13.82 -19.20 -5.85
C VAL A 413 -15.00 -18.83 -4.96
N VAL A 414 -15.06 -17.55 -4.58
CA VAL A 414 -16.13 -16.97 -3.76
C VAL A 414 -16.75 -15.78 -4.51
N PRO A 415 -18.00 -15.88 -4.97
CA PRO A 415 -18.70 -14.78 -5.63
C PRO A 415 -19.05 -13.66 -4.65
N GLU A 416 -18.78 -12.40 -5.01
CA GLU A 416 -19.17 -11.23 -4.20
C GLU A 416 -20.58 -10.70 -4.53
N ARG A 417 -21.25 -11.35 -5.50
CA ARG A 417 -22.63 -11.08 -5.90
C ARG A 417 -23.23 -12.36 -6.48
N ASP A 418 -24.54 -12.39 -6.59
CA ASP A 418 -25.24 -13.45 -7.33
C ASP A 418 -25.02 -13.28 -8.83
N TYR A 419 -24.87 -14.39 -9.51
CA TYR A 419 -24.74 -14.48 -10.96
C TYR A 419 -25.85 -15.33 -11.57
N GLN A 420 -26.23 -14.98 -12.80
CA GLN A 420 -27.27 -15.69 -13.54
C GLN A 420 -26.88 -17.15 -13.86
N CYS A 421 -25.58 -17.46 -13.90
CA CYS A 421 -25.08 -18.83 -14.12
C CYS A 421 -25.23 -19.76 -12.91
N GLY A 422 -25.85 -19.31 -11.82
CA GLY A 422 -26.10 -20.13 -10.62
C GLY A 422 -25.17 -19.84 -9.46
N LEU A 423 -24.02 -19.18 -9.67
CA LEU A 423 -23.13 -18.80 -8.58
C LEU A 423 -23.80 -17.82 -7.61
N LYS A 424 -23.86 -18.19 -6.33
CA LYS A 424 -24.45 -17.40 -5.26
C LYS A 424 -23.41 -16.64 -4.47
N ARG A 425 -23.81 -15.46 -4.00
CA ARG A 425 -22.96 -14.59 -3.19
C ARG A 425 -22.52 -15.29 -1.91
N GLY A 426 -21.21 -15.34 -1.69
CA GLY A 426 -20.61 -15.83 -0.45
C GLY A 426 -20.49 -17.35 -0.32
N GLU A 427 -21.04 -18.12 -1.27
CA GLU A 427 -20.83 -19.56 -1.34
C GLU A 427 -19.42 -19.89 -1.86
N LEU A 428 -18.92 -21.05 -1.45
CA LEU A 428 -17.59 -21.54 -1.81
C LEU A 428 -17.71 -22.53 -2.98
N TYR A 429 -16.93 -22.30 -4.03
CA TYR A 429 -16.85 -23.20 -5.17
C TYR A 429 -15.40 -23.61 -5.42
N ARG A 430 -15.12 -24.90 -5.60
CA ARG A 430 -13.80 -25.41 -5.97
C ARG A 430 -13.65 -25.42 -7.48
N VAL A 431 -12.51 -24.97 -7.99
CA VAL A 431 -12.15 -25.12 -9.41
C VAL A 431 -11.85 -26.59 -9.68
N ALA A 432 -12.70 -27.24 -10.49
CA ALA A 432 -12.56 -28.65 -10.86
C ALA A 432 -11.73 -28.82 -12.15
N GLY A 433 -11.78 -27.84 -13.06
CA GLY A 433 -11.07 -27.94 -14.34
C GLY A 433 -11.00 -26.64 -15.12
N ILE A 434 -10.14 -26.63 -16.14
CA ILE A 434 -9.95 -25.52 -17.07
C ILE A 434 -10.14 -26.09 -18.49
N PRO A 435 -11.40 -26.26 -18.94
CA PRO A 435 -11.68 -26.96 -20.19
C PRO A 435 -11.19 -26.20 -21.43
N ARG A 436 -11.09 -24.87 -21.36
CA ARG A 436 -10.64 -23.99 -22.44
C ARG A 436 -9.85 -22.80 -21.90
N HIS A 437 -9.11 -22.13 -22.78
CA HIS A 437 -8.27 -20.96 -22.42
C HIS A 437 -9.03 -19.78 -21.81
N ASP A 438 -10.35 -19.70 -21.99
CA ASP A 438 -11.23 -18.62 -21.53
C ASP A 438 -12.24 -19.06 -20.46
N ARG A 439 -12.30 -20.35 -20.10
CA ARG A 439 -13.35 -20.94 -19.24
C ARG A 439 -12.77 -21.79 -18.13
N ILE A 440 -13.44 -21.76 -16.98
CA ILE A 440 -13.17 -22.65 -15.84
C ILE A 440 -14.46 -23.34 -15.41
N THR A 441 -14.31 -24.52 -14.82
CA THR A 441 -15.40 -25.31 -14.28
C THR A 441 -15.29 -25.32 -12.77
N VAL A 442 -16.39 -25.00 -12.08
CA VAL A 442 -16.42 -24.89 -10.62
C VAL A 442 -17.56 -25.73 -10.02
N GLU A 443 -17.31 -26.28 -8.83
CA GLU A 443 -18.23 -27.16 -8.11
C GLU A 443 -18.46 -26.62 -6.70
N ALA A 444 -19.70 -26.61 -6.23
CA ALA A 444 -20.02 -26.08 -4.90
C ALA A 444 -19.45 -26.96 -3.79
N ILE A 445 -18.92 -26.33 -2.74
CA ILE A 445 -18.52 -27.00 -1.50
C ILE A 445 -19.74 -26.93 -0.57
N SER A 446 -20.62 -27.93 -0.64
CA SER A 446 -21.86 -28.02 0.14
C SER A 446 -21.95 -29.37 0.85
N GLN A 447 -22.56 -29.38 2.05
CA GLN A 447 -22.84 -30.59 2.85
C GLN A 447 -23.93 -31.49 2.24
N GLU A 448 -24.85 -30.94 1.44
CA GLU A 448 -25.88 -31.75 0.80
C GLU A 448 -25.31 -32.33 -0.48
N ALA A 449 -25.03 -33.64 -0.45
CA ALA A 449 -24.57 -34.48 -1.55
C ALA A 449 -25.58 -34.61 -2.70
N THR A 450 -26.43 -33.61 -2.95
CA THR A 450 -26.90 -33.35 -4.30
C THR A 450 -25.71 -32.84 -5.07
N SER A 451 -25.18 -33.67 -5.97
CA SER A 451 -24.23 -33.26 -7.01
C SER A 451 -24.77 -32.03 -7.73
N GLN A 452 -24.48 -30.83 -7.23
CA GLN A 452 -24.72 -29.62 -7.98
C GLN A 452 -23.83 -29.72 -9.21
N ALA A 453 -24.46 -29.73 -10.37
CA ALA A 453 -23.78 -29.87 -11.64
C ALA A 453 -22.64 -28.85 -11.72
N ALA A 454 -21.48 -29.33 -12.17
CA ALA A 454 -20.33 -28.49 -12.43
C ALA A 454 -20.74 -27.27 -13.27
N ILE A 455 -20.46 -26.07 -12.76
CA ILE A 455 -20.85 -24.82 -13.39
C ILE A 455 -19.67 -24.34 -14.23
N GLU A 456 -19.88 -24.21 -15.53
CA GLU A 456 -18.88 -23.61 -16.42
C GLU A 456 -19.05 -22.08 -16.44
N ILE A 457 -17.96 -21.35 -16.17
CA ILE A 457 -17.95 -19.89 -16.16
C ILE A 457 -16.82 -19.32 -17.00
N ILE A 458 -17.07 -18.11 -17.54
CA ILE A 458 -16.07 -17.30 -18.25
C ILE A 458 -15.58 -16.21 -17.30
N PRO A 459 -14.37 -16.30 -16.70
CA PRO A 459 -13.92 -15.36 -15.67
C PRO A 459 -13.99 -13.88 -16.09
N ARG A 460 -13.81 -13.58 -17.39
CA ARG A 460 -13.94 -12.21 -17.94
C ARG A 460 -15.31 -11.58 -17.69
N THR A 461 -16.37 -12.38 -17.73
CA THR A 461 -17.75 -11.93 -17.48
C THR A 461 -18.06 -11.85 -15.98
N MET A 462 -17.19 -12.40 -15.15
CA MET A 462 -17.35 -12.53 -13.70
C MET A 462 -16.62 -11.40 -12.97
N SER A 463 -17.23 -10.21 -12.96
CA SER A 463 -16.56 -8.98 -12.52
C SER A 463 -16.17 -8.88 -11.03
N LYS A 464 -16.65 -9.78 -10.17
CA LYS A 464 -16.48 -9.74 -8.71
C LYS A 464 -16.33 -11.15 -8.11
N LEU A 465 -15.25 -11.82 -8.50
CA LEU A 465 -14.81 -13.06 -7.87
C LEU A 465 -13.63 -12.80 -6.94
N SER A 466 -13.66 -13.44 -5.78
CA SER A 466 -12.51 -13.62 -4.90
C SER A 466 -11.99 -15.04 -5.06
N VAL A 467 -10.66 -15.21 -5.11
CA VAL A 467 -10.00 -16.49 -5.38
C VAL A 467 -9.01 -16.76 -4.26
N TYR A 468 -8.98 -18.00 -3.77
CA TYR A 468 -8.20 -18.44 -2.64
C TYR A 468 -7.54 -19.78 -2.93
N HIS A 469 -6.37 -20.00 -2.33
CA HIS A 469 -5.79 -21.32 -2.17
C HIS A 469 -6.29 -21.94 -0.88
N LEU A 470 -6.56 -23.24 -0.93
CA LEU A 470 -6.83 -24.06 0.24
C LEU A 470 -5.50 -24.43 0.89
N ASN A 471 -5.34 -24.10 2.16
CA ASN A 471 -4.18 -24.50 2.95
C ASN A 471 -4.66 -25.33 4.15
N GLU A 472 -4.01 -26.46 4.41
CA GLU A 472 -4.26 -27.23 5.63
C GLU A 472 -3.30 -26.75 6.72
N SER A 473 -3.84 -26.43 7.89
CA SER A 473 -3.03 -26.01 9.02
C SER A 473 -3.61 -26.53 10.32
N GLU A 474 -2.75 -26.90 11.25
CA GLU A 474 -3.15 -27.33 12.58
C GLU A 474 -3.44 -26.10 13.46
N LEU A 475 -4.68 -25.93 13.88
CA LEU A 475 -5.02 -24.92 14.87
C LEU A 475 -5.09 -25.57 16.24
N SER A 476 -4.48 -24.93 17.23
CA SER A 476 -4.39 -25.39 18.61
C SER A 476 -4.94 -24.34 19.58
N VAL A 477 -5.44 -24.78 20.73
CA VAL A 477 -5.89 -23.87 21.79
C VAL A 477 -4.72 -22.99 22.23
N GLY A 478 -4.94 -21.68 22.26
CA GLY A 478 -3.90 -20.68 22.52
C GLY A 478 -3.23 -20.10 21.28
N ASP A 479 -3.59 -20.55 20.08
CA ASP A 479 -3.13 -19.92 18.84
C ASP A 479 -3.71 -18.51 18.67
N GLN A 480 -2.88 -17.61 18.14
CA GLN A 480 -3.33 -16.29 17.71
C GLN A 480 -3.62 -16.35 16.22
N VAL A 481 -4.84 -16.00 15.84
CA VAL A 481 -5.32 -16.03 14.46
C VAL A 481 -5.89 -14.67 14.09
N HIS A 482 -5.97 -14.38 12.80
CA HIS A 482 -6.67 -13.22 12.29
C HIS A 482 -7.66 -13.62 11.20
N LEU A 483 -8.72 -12.82 11.09
CA LEU A 483 -9.77 -13.04 10.10
C LEU A 483 -9.28 -12.54 8.74
N THR A 484 -9.37 -13.37 7.69
CA THR A 484 -8.92 -12.99 6.33
C THR A 484 -10.05 -12.45 5.45
N ARG A 485 -11.28 -12.40 5.98
CA ARG A 485 -12.48 -11.90 5.30
C ARG A 485 -13.49 -11.37 6.32
N ASN A 486 -14.31 -10.40 5.90
CA ASN A 486 -15.45 -9.94 6.70
C ASN A 486 -16.52 -11.05 6.77
N ASN A 487 -17.11 -11.25 7.95
CA ASN A 487 -18.29 -12.08 8.14
C ASN A 487 -19.34 -11.27 8.92
N ALA A 488 -20.40 -10.86 8.21
CA ALA A 488 -21.45 -10.02 8.78
C ALA A 488 -22.32 -10.76 9.81
N GLN A 489 -22.52 -12.07 9.65
CA GLN A 489 -23.36 -12.87 10.57
C GLN A 489 -22.77 -12.92 11.97
N HIS A 490 -21.44 -13.01 12.07
CA HIS A 490 -20.74 -13.04 13.36
C HIS A 490 -20.14 -11.67 13.77
N ASP A 491 -20.37 -10.62 12.98
CA ASP A 491 -19.73 -9.30 13.16
C ASP A 491 -18.19 -9.43 13.28
N LEU A 492 -17.59 -10.11 12.31
CA LEU A 492 -16.15 -10.27 12.18
C LEU A 492 -15.63 -9.45 11.00
N VAL A 493 -14.48 -8.82 11.16
CA VAL A 493 -13.86 -7.95 10.15
C VAL A 493 -12.49 -8.46 9.75
N ASN A 494 -12.17 -8.33 8.46
CA ASN A 494 -10.87 -8.68 7.90
C ASN A 494 -9.74 -7.93 8.64
N GLY A 495 -8.70 -8.67 9.03
CA GLY A 495 -7.57 -8.21 9.84
C GLY A 495 -7.83 -8.20 11.35
N GLN A 496 -9.05 -8.54 11.81
CA GLN A 496 -9.33 -8.62 13.25
C GLN A 496 -8.54 -9.78 13.87
N LEU A 497 -7.86 -9.50 14.98
CA LEU A 497 -7.16 -10.50 15.79
C LEU A 497 -8.14 -11.29 16.65
N ALA A 498 -7.87 -12.58 16.80
CA ALA A 498 -8.60 -13.51 17.65
C ALA A 498 -7.65 -14.52 18.30
N LYS A 499 -8.09 -15.14 19.38
CA LYS A 499 -7.39 -16.25 20.04
C LYS A 499 -8.23 -17.51 19.96
N VAL A 500 -7.63 -18.64 19.62
CA VAL A 500 -8.31 -19.94 19.70
C VAL A 500 -8.44 -20.33 21.17
N VAL A 501 -9.68 -20.52 21.64
CA VAL A 501 -9.97 -20.86 23.05
C VAL A 501 -10.57 -22.24 23.24
N GLY A 502 -11.12 -22.84 22.17
CA GLY A 502 -11.68 -24.18 22.23
C GLY A 502 -11.71 -24.84 20.86
N ILE A 503 -11.50 -26.16 20.85
CA ILE A 503 -11.54 -27.00 19.66
C ILE A 503 -12.36 -28.24 20.00
N LYS A 504 -13.33 -28.56 19.15
CA LYS A 504 -14.10 -29.81 19.14
C LYS A 504 -14.03 -30.39 17.73
N SER A 505 -14.31 -31.69 17.56
CA SER A 505 -14.32 -32.39 16.26
C SER A 505 -14.99 -31.61 15.12
N ASP A 506 -16.09 -30.93 15.50
CA ASP A 506 -16.96 -30.05 14.75
C ASP A 506 -16.58 -28.65 14.32
N THR A 507 -15.85 -28.03 15.25
CA THR A 507 -16.05 -26.62 15.56
C THR A 507 -14.81 -26.04 16.23
N LEU A 508 -14.50 -24.82 15.84
CA LEU A 508 -13.43 -24.00 16.36
C LEU A 508 -14.05 -22.81 17.10
N THR A 509 -13.70 -22.62 18.37
CA THR A 509 -14.13 -21.45 19.15
C THR A 509 -12.99 -20.45 19.25
N ILE A 510 -13.23 -19.25 18.73
CA ILE A 510 -12.31 -18.12 18.78
C ILE A 510 -12.84 -17.03 19.71
N GLU A 511 -11.94 -16.35 20.40
CA GLU A 511 -12.20 -15.22 21.26
C GLU A 511 -11.71 -13.94 20.58
N THR A 512 -12.59 -12.95 20.47
CA THR A 512 -12.33 -11.64 19.87
C THR A 512 -12.77 -10.53 20.80
N GLY A 513 -11.83 -9.89 21.49
CA GLY A 513 -12.16 -8.97 22.58
C GLY A 513 -12.95 -9.72 23.66
N ASP A 514 -14.14 -9.23 23.99
CA ASP A 514 -14.99 -9.82 25.05
C ASP A 514 -16.00 -10.87 24.52
N ARG A 515 -15.90 -11.27 23.25
CA ARG A 515 -16.85 -12.19 22.60
C ARG A 515 -16.17 -13.50 22.21
N GLN A 516 -16.84 -14.61 22.50
CA GLN A 516 -16.50 -15.93 21.95
C GLN A 516 -17.43 -16.27 20.78
N ILE A 517 -16.85 -16.78 19.69
CA ILE A 517 -17.54 -17.10 18.45
C ILE A 517 -17.13 -18.52 18.05
N THR A 518 -18.12 -19.36 17.80
CA THR A 518 -17.92 -20.73 17.33
C THR A 518 -18.10 -20.79 15.82
N LEU A 519 -17.11 -21.34 15.12
CA LEU A 519 -17.06 -21.51 13.67
C LEU A 519 -17.03 -23.01 13.34
N PRO A 520 -17.80 -23.49 12.35
CA PRO A 520 -17.78 -24.89 11.95
C PRO A 520 -16.52 -25.21 11.12
N THR A 521 -15.87 -26.34 11.40
CA THR A 521 -14.59 -26.76 10.77
C THR A 521 -14.76 -27.73 9.60
N ASP A 522 -16.00 -28.06 9.25
CA ASP A 522 -16.40 -28.88 8.11
C ASP A 522 -16.25 -28.17 6.74
N ARG A 523 -15.98 -26.87 6.76
CA ARG A 523 -15.76 -26.03 5.59
C ARG A 523 -14.50 -25.20 5.74
N PRO A 524 -13.89 -24.76 4.61
CA PRO A 524 -12.74 -23.87 4.66
C PRO A 524 -13.04 -22.57 5.41
N LEU A 525 -12.17 -22.23 6.35
CA LEU A 525 -12.28 -21.06 7.22
C LEU A 525 -11.48 -19.87 6.67
N HIS A 526 -12.04 -18.68 6.80
CA HIS A 526 -11.35 -17.42 6.51
C HIS A 526 -10.49 -16.96 7.70
N LEU A 527 -9.50 -17.79 8.05
CA LEU A 527 -8.55 -17.58 9.14
C LEU A 527 -7.13 -17.85 8.68
N ASP A 528 -6.17 -17.21 9.35
CA ASP A 528 -4.73 -17.46 9.23
C ASP A 528 -4.06 -17.11 10.56
N TYR A 529 -2.84 -17.56 10.81
CA TYR A 529 -2.10 -17.20 12.03
C TYR A 529 -1.78 -15.71 12.06
N ALA A 530 -1.75 -15.15 13.27
CA ALA A 530 -1.54 -13.72 13.51
C ALA A 530 -0.17 -13.36 14.10
N TYR A 531 0.75 -14.32 14.27
CA TYR A 531 2.09 -14.02 14.81
C TYR A 531 2.91 -13.12 13.88
N THR A 532 2.88 -13.45 12.59
CA THR A 532 3.62 -12.76 11.54
C THR A 532 2.66 -12.06 10.58
N THR A 533 2.99 -10.82 10.23
CA THR A 533 2.24 -9.98 9.29
C THR A 533 3.16 -9.43 8.22
N THR A 534 2.59 -9.07 7.07
CA THR A 534 3.35 -8.33 6.04
C THR A 534 3.43 -6.85 6.40
N ALA A 535 4.48 -6.15 5.97
CA ALA A 535 4.62 -4.71 6.23
C ALA A 535 3.35 -3.91 5.83
N HIS A 536 2.78 -4.18 4.66
CA HIS A 536 1.52 -3.56 4.22
C HIS A 536 0.34 -3.81 5.17
N SER A 537 0.23 -5.03 5.70
CA SER A 537 -0.86 -5.41 6.62
C SER A 537 -0.64 -4.91 8.05
N ALA A 538 0.61 -4.58 8.40
CA ALA A 538 0.96 -3.96 9.67
C ALA A 538 0.58 -2.46 9.76
N GLN A 539 0.18 -1.84 8.64
CA GLN A 539 -0.16 -0.43 8.62
C GLN A 539 -1.37 -0.13 9.52
N GLY A 540 -1.20 0.86 10.40
CA GLY A 540 -2.20 1.24 11.41
C GLY A 540 -2.18 0.39 12.69
N LEU A 541 -1.40 -0.70 12.74
CA LEU A 541 -1.21 -1.47 13.97
C LEU A 541 -0.26 -0.73 14.92
N THR A 542 -0.45 -0.99 16.21
CA THR A 542 0.44 -0.54 17.29
C THR A 542 0.75 -1.74 18.17
N CYS A 543 2.02 -1.88 18.56
CA CYS A 543 2.50 -2.99 19.39
C CYS A 543 3.57 -2.47 20.37
N ASP A 544 4.06 -3.32 21.26
CA ASP A 544 5.19 -2.98 22.13
C ASP A 544 6.53 -3.30 21.50
N ARG A 545 6.57 -4.38 20.71
CA ARG A 545 7.79 -4.91 20.11
C ARG A 545 7.56 -5.34 18.67
N VAL A 546 8.57 -5.13 17.84
CA VAL A 546 8.64 -5.65 16.47
C VAL A 546 9.86 -6.55 16.30
N LEU A 547 9.64 -7.72 15.70
CA LEU A 547 10.71 -8.55 15.12
C LEU A 547 10.61 -8.41 13.59
N TYR A 548 11.55 -7.72 12.97
CA TYR A 548 11.52 -7.42 11.53
C TYR A 548 12.45 -8.34 10.74
N ASN A 549 11.89 -9.13 9.83
CA ASN A 549 12.64 -9.90 8.84
C ASN A 549 12.96 -9.03 7.61
N ALA A 550 14.17 -8.48 7.59
CA ALA A 550 14.70 -7.62 6.54
C ALA A 550 15.48 -8.43 5.49
N GLU A 551 14.81 -8.87 4.44
CA GLU A 551 15.43 -9.67 3.38
C GLU A 551 16.11 -8.76 2.35
N SER A 552 17.44 -8.66 2.37
CA SER A 552 18.24 -7.75 1.52
C SER A 552 18.08 -8.04 0.02
N PHE A 553 17.72 -9.27 -0.34
CA PHE A 553 17.44 -9.68 -1.71
C PHE A 553 16.03 -9.33 -2.17
N SER A 554 15.11 -9.11 -1.24
CA SER A 554 13.70 -8.92 -1.55
C SER A 554 13.43 -7.53 -2.08
N ARG A 555 12.55 -7.42 -3.09
CA ARG A 555 12.03 -6.13 -3.57
C ARG A 555 11.17 -5.41 -2.51
N THR A 556 10.67 -6.18 -1.55
CA THR A 556 9.81 -5.70 -0.47
C THR A 556 10.59 -5.14 0.72
N THR A 557 11.93 -5.24 0.73
CA THR A 557 12.78 -4.47 1.64
C THR A 557 13.11 -3.15 0.96
N ALA A 558 12.32 -2.13 1.25
CA ALA A 558 12.42 -0.80 0.65
C ALA A 558 12.15 0.26 1.72
N GLN A 559 12.32 1.54 1.36
CA GLN A 559 12.22 2.63 2.32
C GLN A 559 10.84 2.72 3.01
N ASP A 560 9.77 2.58 2.25
CA ASP A 560 8.39 2.69 2.75
C ASP A 560 8.00 1.51 3.66
N THR A 561 8.29 0.29 3.22
CA THR A 561 8.07 -0.95 3.98
C THR A 561 8.93 -1.02 5.24
N TYR A 562 10.19 -0.57 5.17
CA TYR A 562 11.06 -0.46 6.33
C TYR A 562 10.51 0.55 7.35
N TYR A 563 10.16 1.76 6.90
CA TYR A 563 9.56 2.78 7.76
C TYR A 563 8.28 2.27 8.43
N VAL A 564 7.41 1.61 7.68
CA VAL A 564 6.20 0.97 8.22
C VAL A 564 6.54 -0.10 9.25
N SER A 565 7.62 -0.88 9.06
CA SER A 565 7.98 -1.98 9.95
C SER A 565 8.55 -1.48 11.29
N ILE A 566 9.32 -0.41 11.28
CA ILE A 566 10.01 0.10 12.48
C ILE A 566 9.28 1.23 13.20
N SER A 567 8.03 1.53 12.83
CA SER A 567 7.27 2.64 13.41
C SER A 567 6.03 2.20 14.20
N ARG A 568 5.80 0.90 14.36
CA ARG A 568 4.59 0.33 14.99
C ARG A 568 4.73 0.14 16.48
N GLU A 569 5.95 -0.04 16.94
CA GLU A 569 6.31 -0.36 18.30
C GLU A 569 6.32 0.84 19.25
N ARG A 570 6.13 0.56 20.54
CA ARG A 570 6.33 1.53 21.62
C ARG A 570 7.71 1.41 22.28
N HIS A 571 8.30 0.21 22.32
CA HIS A 571 9.47 -0.08 23.15
C HIS A 571 10.70 -0.56 22.37
N GLU A 572 10.56 -1.53 21.47
CA GLU A 572 11.75 -2.17 20.88
C GLU A 572 11.54 -2.74 19.47
N VAL A 573 12.57 -2.60 18.63
CA VAL A 573 12.69 -3.23 17.31
C VAL A 573 13.94 -4.09 17.27
N LEU A 574 13.78 -5.35 16.86
CA LEU A 574 14.88 -6.24 16.49
C LEU A 574 14.80 -6.53 14.99
N VAL A 575 15.90 -6.28 14.27
CA VAL A 575 16.00 -6.54 12.84
C VAL A 575 16.81 -7.80 12.60
N PHE A 576 16.33 -8.67 11.72
CA PHE A 576 17.01 -9.87 11.25
C PHE A 576 17.26 -9.72 9.74
N THR A 577 18.50 -9.83 9.29
CA THR A 577 18.87 -9.67 7.86
C THR A 577 19.76 -10.82 7.38
N ASP A 578 19.70 -11.15 6.08
CA ASP A 578 20.67 -12.04 5.43
C ASP A 578 22.04 -11.38 5.26
N ASP A 579 22.07 -10.06 5.09
CA ASP A 579 23.26 -9.31 4.69
C ASP A 579 23.22 -7.90 5.31
N ALA A 580 24.13 -7.60 6.22
CA ALA A 580 24.20 -6.29 6.88
C ALA A 580 24.82 -5.21 5.98
N ASP A 581 25.69 -5.59 5.04
CA ASP A 581 26.38 -4.64 4.18
C ASP A 581 25.44 -4.12 3.09
N LYS A 582 24.56 -4.99 2.56
CA LYS A 582 23.54 -4.61 1.58
C LYS A 582 22.33 -3.91 2.19
N LEU A 583 22.01 -4.19 3.45
CA LEU A 583 20.78 -3.69 4.08
C LEU A 583 20.64 -2.15 3.99
N PRO A 584 21.66 -1.32 4.28
CA PRO A 584 21.59 0.14 4.14
C PRO A 584 21.12 0.63 2.77
N GLU A 585 21.67 0.05 1.69
CA GLU A 585 21.27 0.39 0.31
C GLU A 585 19.80 -0.01 0.07
N ARG A 586 19.40 -1.19 0.58
CA ARG A 586 18.06 -1.74 0.36
C ARG A 586 16.97 -0.95 1.09
N VAL A 587 17.21 -0.55 2.33
CA VAL A 587 16.26 0.29 3.08
C VAL A 587 16.18 1.72 2.55
N ASN A 588 17.20 2.21 1.83
CA ASN A 588 17.12 3.50 1.14
C ASN A 588 16.46 3.42 -0.23
N ARG A 589 16.20 2.22 -0.75
CA ARG A 589 15.61 2.05 -2.07
C ARG A 589 14.18 2.60 -2.10
N LEU A 590 13.99 3.62 -2.93
CA LEU A 590 12.68 4.21 -3.22
C LEU A 590 11.94 3.35 -4.24
N GLY A 591 10.78 2.81 -3.84
CA GLY A 591 9.83 2.23 -4.78
C GLY A 591 9.12 3.34 -5.55
N TYR A 592 9.61 3.69 -6.76
CA TYR A 592 8.94 4.69 -7.60
C TYR A 592 7.58 4.16 -8.06
N LYS A 593 6.54 4.96 -7.80
CA LYS A 593 5.18 4.71 -8.26
C LYS A 593 4.72 5.90 -9.06
N GLY A 594 4.87 5.80 -10.38
CA GLY A 594 4.61 6.92 -11.28
C GLY A 594 3.14 7.30 -11.37
N LEU A 595 2.93 8.56 -11.70
CA LEU A 595 1.65 9.14 -12.12
C LEU A 595 1.63 9.26 -13.65
N ALA A 596 0.45 9.38 -14.23
CA ALA A 596 0.33 9.66 -15.65
C ALA A 596 0.74 11.11 -15.97
N HIS A 597 0.52 12.06 -15.05
CA HIS A 597 1.00 13.44 -15.18
C HIS A 597 2.53 13.55 -15.24
N ASP A 598 3.27 12.65 -14.57
CA ASP A 598 4.73 12.60 -14.64
C ASP A 598 5.23 12.44 -16.09
N LEU A 599 4.43 11.81 -16.98
CA LEU A 599 4.80 11.60 -18.38
C LEU A 599 4.56 12.83 -19.27
N VAL A 600 3.68 13.73 -18.84
CA VAL A 600 3.27 14.93 -19.62
C VAL A 600 4.07 16.15 -19.16
N GLN A 601 4.29 16.29 -17.85
CA GLN A 601 5.00 17.41 -17.23
C GLN A 601 6.53 17.40 -17.42
N ALA A 602 7.10 16.33 -17.99
CA ALA A 602 8.52 16.30 -18.37
C ALA A 602 8.96 17.42 -19.36
N HIS A 603 8.01 18.25 -19.82
CA HIS A 603 8.27 19.47 -20.59
C HIS A 603 8.57 20.71 -19.72
N THR A 604 8.36 20.69 -18.40
CA THR A 604 8.41 21.90 -17.53
C THR A 604 9.10 21.74 -16.17
N ALA A 605 9.68 20.59 -15.84
CA ALA A 605 10.35 20.42 -14.55
C ALA A 605 11.74 21.09 -14.53
N HIS A 606 11.82 22.29 -13.95
CA HIS A 606 13.05 22.78 -13.33
C HIS A 606 13.36 21.93 -12.08
N PRO A 607 14.60 21.48 -11.85
CA PRO A 607 14.94 20.79 -10.62
C PRO A 607 14.89 21.77 -9.45
N ILE A 608 13.81 21.74 -8.67
CA ILE A 608 13.76 22.35 -7.34
C ILE A 608 14.49 21.40 -6.39
N LEU A 609 15.81 21.55 -6.34
CA LEU A 609 16.63 21.15 -5.21
C LEU A 609 17.14 22.43 -4.56
N GLN A 610 16.32 23.08 -3.74
CA GLN A 610 16.82 23.90 -2.65
C GLN A 610 16.79 23.05 -1.38
N ARG A 611 17.94 22.43 -1.08
CA ARG A 611 18.28 22.09 0.30
C ARG A 611 19.09 23.26 0.82
N ASP A 612 18.57 23.92 1.85
CA ASP A 612 19.36 24.82 2.69
C ASP A 612 20.42 23.98 3.43
N ASP A 613 21.59 23.84 2.81
CA ASP A 613 22.83 23.48 3.50
C ASP A 613 23.54 24.78 3.87
N GLN A 614 23.13 25.38 4.99
CA GLN A 614 24.05 26.25 5.75
C GLN A 614 24.64 25.44 6.91
N GLN A 615 25.97 25.50 6.98
CA GLN A 615 26.86 24.95 8.02
C GLN A 615 27.18 23.45 7.91
N THR A 616 28.18 23.13 7.09
CA THR A 616 29.42 22.49 7.60
C THR A 616 30.52 22.66 6.55
N GLY A 617 31.60 23.34 6.95
CA GLY A 617 32.77 23.54 6.11
C GLY A 617 33.51 22.23 5.90
N LEU A 618 33.37 21.63 4.72
CA LEU A 618 34.22 20.55 4.22
C LEU A 618 34.52 20.83 2.75
N LYS A 619 35.82 20.76 2.43
CA LYS A 619 36.45 21.17 1.18
C LYS A 619 35.75 20.57 -0.04
N GLN A 620 35.42 21.44 -1.01
CA GLN A 620 35.02 21.05 -2.35
C GLN A 620 36.19 20.36 -3.05
N GLU A 621 36.08 19.05 -3.28
CA GLU A 621 36.84 18.39 -4.34
C GLU A 621 36.24 18.84 -5.68
N THR A 622 37.10 19.39 -6.53
CA THR A 622 36.80 19.92 -7.86
C THR A 622 36.16 18.85 -8.75
N ALA A 623 34.89 19.04 -9.09
CA ALA A 623 34.21 18.27 -10.12
C ALA A 623 34.81 18.58 -11.50
N SER A 624 35.08 17.54 -12.28
CA SER A 624 35.53 17.61 -13.68
C SER A 624 34.48 18.34 -14.55
N PRO A 625 34.89 19.17 -15.52
CA PRO A 625 33.96 19.88 -16.39
C PRO A 625 33.18 18.91 -17.30
N PHE A 626 31.87 19.11 -17.36
CA PHE A 626 30.94 18.40 -18.24
C PHE A 626 31.25 18.69 -19.72
N GLU A 627 31.95 17.77 -20.40
CA GLU A 627 32.23 17.89 -21.83
C GLU A 627 31.20 17.14 -22.68
N ILE A 628 30.07 17.80 -23.00
CA ILE A 628 29.23 17.40 -24.15
C ILE A 628 29.92 17.79 -25.49
N GLY A 629 31.26 17.80 -25.53
CA GLY A 629 32.11 18.25 -26.64
C GLY A 629 32.43 17.13 -27.61
#